data_AF-A0A970IDB9-F1
#
_entry.id   AF-A0A970IDB9-F1
#
_cell.length_a   1.000
_cell.length_b   1.000
_cell.length_c   1.000
_cell.angle_alpha   90.00
_cell.angle_beta   90.00
_cell.angle_gamma   90.00
#
_symmetry.space_group_name_H-M   'P 1'
#
loop_
_entity.id
_entity.type
_entity.pdbx_description
1 polymer ?
#
loop_
_entity_poly.entity_id
_entity_poly.type
_entity_poly.pdbx_seq_one_letter_code
_entity_poly.pdbx_strand_id
1 'polypeptide(L)' 'MQETKRLTDGRLVLSAGTLYGAISSLLDKGWIEALPAAEDSRRKEYVITPAGRLVARNELTRLHELVENGDKIIN' A
#
# COMPACT_ATOMS: atom_id res chain seq x y z
N MET A 1 8.78 5.43 4.55
CA MET A 1 8.11 6.16 5.66
C MET A 1 7.81 7.61 5.30
N GLN A 2 8.80 8.38 4.85
CA GLN A 2 8.59 9.79 4.47
C GLN A 2 7.48 9.97 3.42
N GLU A 3 7.42 9.09 2.41
CA GLU A 3 6.41 9.20 1.36
C GLU A 3 4.98 8.93 1.85
N THR A 4 4.77 7.91 2.70
CA THR A 4 3.45 7.66 3.30
C THR A 4 2.98 8.84 4.15
N LYS A 5 3.89 9.42 4.94
CA LYS A 5 3.59 10.61 5.73
C LYS A 5 3.19 11.78 4.83
N ARG A 6 3.89 11.97 3.70
CA ARG A 6 3.59 13.02 2.72
C ARG A 6 2.21 12.81 2.06
N LEU A 7 1.93 11.60 1.58
CA LEU A 7 0.67 11.27 0.91
C LEU A 7 -0.56 11.39 1.82
N THR A 8 -0.37 11.17 3.12
CA THR A 8 -1.45 11.23 4.10
C THR A 8 -1.53 12.57 4.82
N ASP A 9 -0.73 13.56 4.41
CA ASP A 9 -0.61 14.87 5.08
C ASP A 9 -0.36 14.73 6.59
N GLY A 10 0.61 13.89 6.96
CA GLY A 10 0.99 13.64 8.34
C GLY A 10 0.04 12.73 9.13
N ARG A 11 -1.16 12.43 8.61
CA ARG A 11 -2.18 11.62 9.33
C ARG A 11 -1.72 10.21 9.64
N LEU A 12 -0.86 9.62 8.79
CA LEU A 12 -0.32 8.29 9.01
C LEU A 12 1.21 8.31 9.05
N VAL A 13 1.75 7.90 10.20
CA VAL A 13 3.18 7.65 10.39
C VAL A 13 3.39 6.17 10.68
N LEU A 14 3.94 5.45 9.71
CA LEU A 14 4.24 4.03 9.87
C LEU A 14 5.51 3.84 10.69
N SER A 15 5.41 3.09 11.78
CA SER A 15 6.58 2.55 12.49
C SER A 15 7.29 1.48 11.65
N ALA A 16 8.54 1.16 11.99
CA ALA A 16 9.28 0.09 11.32
C ALA A 16 8.54 -1.25 11.42
N GLY A 17 8.02 -1.62 12.60
CA GLY A 17 7.28 -2.86 12.82
C GLY A 17 6.02 -2.96 11.96
N THR A 18 5.22 -1.89 11.92
CA THR A 18 4.00 -1.84 11.10
C THR A 18 4.31 -1.92 9.60
N LEU A 19 5.37 -1.24 9.16
CA LEU A 19 5.80 -1.26 7.76
C LEU A 19 6.21 -2.67 7.31
N TYR A 20 7.07 -3.33 8.09
CA TYR A 20 7.50 -4.68 7.75
C TYR A 20 6.36 -5.70 7.84
N GLY A 21 5.44 -5.55 8.80
CA GLY A 21 4.23 -6.36 8.87
C GLY A 21 3.34 -6.21 7.63
N ALA A 22 3.14 -4.97 7.16
CA ALA A 22 2.41 -4.70 5.93
C ALA A 22 3.09 -5.31 4.70
N ILE A 23 4.41 -5.16 4.57
CA ILE A 23 5.19 -5.76 3.47
C ILE A 23 5.07 -7.29 3.48
N SER A 24 5.21 -7.93 4.65
CA SER A 24 5.04 -9.39 4.79
C SER A 24 3.66 -9.82 4.33
N SER A 25 2.60 -9.15 4.80
CA SER A 25 1.22 -9.47 4.40
C SER A 25 0.98 -9.31 2.90
N LEU A 26 1.61 -8.31 2.26
CA LEU A 26 1.50 -8.10 0.82
C LEU A 26 2.24 -9.19 0.02
N LEU A 27 3.38 -9.66 0.52
CA LEU A 27 4.14 -10.79 -0.06
C LEU A 27 3.38 -12.10 0.11
N ASP A 28 2.88 -12.39 1.30
CA ASP A 28 2.14 -13.62 1.62
C ASP A 28 0.87 -13.76 0.75
N LYS A 29 0.24 -12.63 0.40
CA LYS A 29 -0.92 -12.57 -0.51
C LYS A 29 -0.55 -12.56 -1.99
N GLY A 30 0.74 -12.50 -2.34
CA GLY A 30 1.22 -12.39 -3.72
C GLY A 30 0.84 -11.07 -4.41
N TRP A 31 0.56 -10.01 -3.65
CA TRP A 31 0.19 -8.70 -4.21
C TRP A 31 1.42 -7.87 -4.59
N ILE A 32 2.55 -8.14 -3.94
CA ILE A 32 3.87 -7.65 -4.34
C ILE A 32 4.85 -8.83 -4.40
N GLU A 33 5.95 -8.63 -5.11
CA GLU A 33 7.06 -9.58 -5.15
C GLU A 33 8.39 -8.85 -4.93
N ALA A 34 9.38 -9.56 -4.38
CA ALA A 34 10.71 -9.02 -4.18
C ALA A 34 11.49 -9.07 -5.51
N LEU A 35 12.14 -7.97 -5.86
CA LEU A 35 13.07 -7.94 -6.97
C LEU A 35 14.41 -8.59 -6.56
N PRO A 36 15.17 -9.16 -7.51
CA PRO A 36 16.52 -9.61 -7.25
C PRO A 36 17.33 -8.48 -6.61
N ALA A 37 18.00 -8.78 -5.49
CA ALA A 37 18.91 -7.81 -4.90
C ALA A 37 20.05 -7.57 -5.90
N ALA A 38 20.31 -6.31 -6.24
CA ALA A 38 21.56 -5.96 -6.92
C ALA A 38 22.72 -6.44 -6.06
N GLU A 39 23.71 -7.10 -6.68
CA GLU A 39 24.97 -7.41 -6.02
C GLU A 39 25.48 -6.09 -5.40
N ASP A 40 25.72 -6.10 -4.08
CA ASP A 40 26.15 -4.95 -3.26
C ASP A 40 25.07 -4.01 -2.67
N SER A 41 23.77 -4.27 -2.87
CA SER A 41 22.70 -3.47 -2.24
C SER A 41 22.10 -4.12 -0.99
N ARG A 42 22.19 -3.44 0.17
CA ARG A 42 21.42 -3.78 1.38
C ARG A 42 19.93 -3.44 1.28
N ARG A 43 19.49 -2.80 0.19
CA ARG A 43 18.11 -2.37 0.00
C ARG A 43 17.32 -3.46 -0.72
N LYS A 44 16.27 -3.95 -0.07
CA LYS A 44 15.26 -4.80 -0.72
C LYS A 44 14.28 -3.94 -1.50
N GLU A 45 14.06 -4.28 -2.75
CA GLU A 45 13.09 -3.62 -3.61
C GLU A 45 11.94 -4.58 -3.92
N TYR A 46 10.75 -4.01 -4.08
CA TYR A 46 9.53 -4.76 -4.32
C TYR A 46 8.76 -4.12 -5.47
N VAL A 47 8.10 -4.96 -6.25
CA VAL A 47 7.22 -4.53 -7.32
C VAL A 47 5.81 -5.07 -7.11
N ILE A 48 4.81 -4.27 -7.44
CA ILE A 48 3.41 -4.70 -7.40
C ILE A 48 3.13 -5.70 -8.53
N THR A 49 2.48 -6.81 -8.20
CA THR A 49 2.12 -7.84 -9.19
C THR A 49 0.86 -7.44 -9.96
N PRO A 50 0.53 -8.10 -11.09
CA PRO A 50 -0.76 -7.91 -11.74
C PRO A 50 -1.96 -8.14 -10.81
N ALA A 51 -1.88 -9.16 -9.94
CA ALA A 51 -2.91 -9.45 -8.95
C ALA A 51 -3.02 -8.33 -7.91
N GLY A 52 -1.90 -7.83 -7.39
CA GLY A 52 -1.89 -6.69 -6.47
C GLY A 52 -2.49 -5.43 -7.10
N ARG A 53 -2.20 -5.15 -8.38
CA ARG A 53 -2.81 -4.03 -9.12
C ARG A 53 -4.32 -4.18 -9.25
N LEU A 54 -4.83 -5.38 -9.47
CA LEU A 54 -6.28 -5.63 -9.52
C LEU A 54 -6.93 -5.35 -8.17
N VAL A 55 -6.35 -5.87 -7.08
CA VAL A 55 -6.87 -5.64 -5.73
C VAL A 55 -6.85 -4.15 -5.36
N ALA A 56 -5.76 -3.44 -5.64
CA ALA A 56 -5.66 -2.01 -5.37
C ALA A 56 -6.71 -1.19 -6.15
N ARG A 57 -7.00 -1.57 -7.41
CA ARG A 57 -8.06 -0.93 -8.19
C ARG A 57 -9.45 -1.18 -7.59
N ASN A 58 -9.74 -2.42 -7.19
CA ASN A 58 -11.01 -2.74 -6.56
C ASN A 58 -11.21 -1.97 -5.25
N GLU A 59 -10.14 -1.85 -4.45
CA GLU A 59 -10.19 -1.07 -3.21
C GLU A 59 -10.41 0.42 -3.47
N LEU A 60 -9.79 0.98 -4.51
CA LEU A 60 -10.04 2.36 -4.91
C LEU A 60 -11.51 2.58 -5.29
N THR A 61 -12.10 1.66 -6.06
CA THR A 61 -13.53 1.71 -6.39
C THR A 61 -14.40 1.69 -5.13
N ARG A 62 -14.11 0.77 -4.19
CA ARG A 62 -14.83 0.67 -2.92
C ARG A 62 -14.72 1.94 -2.08
N LEU A 63 -13.56 2.58 -2.06
CA LEU A 63 -13.34 3.83 -1.33
C LEU A 63 -14.10 5.00 -1.97
N HIS A 64 -14.18 5.08 -3.29
CA HIS A 64 -15.01 6.09 -3.97
C HIS A 64 -16.48 5.93 -3.64
N GLU A 65 -17.00 4.70 -3.66
CA GLU A 65 -18.38 4.41 -3.26
C GLU A 65 -18.65 4.84 -1.81
N LEU A 66 -17.72 4.57 -0.89
CA LEU A 66 -17.85 4.98 0.51
C LEU A 66 -17.90 6.50 0.67
N VAL A 67 -17.09 7.23 -0.09
CA VAL A 67 -17.12 8.70 -0.09
C VAL A 67 -18.44 9.21 -0.63
N GLU A 68 -18.92 8.69 -1.76
CA GLU A 68 -20.21 9.09 -2.34
C GLU A 68 -21.38 8.83 -1.38
N ASN A 69 -21.38 7.68 -0.72
CA ASN A 69 -22.40 7.34 0.27
C ASN A 69 -22.34 8.26 1.49
N GLY A 70 -21.14 8.59 1.97
CA GLY A 70 -20.97 9.52 3.09
C GLY A 70 -21.43 10.93 2.74
N ASP A 71 -21.14 11.39 1.52
CA ASP A 71 -21.55 12.71 1.03
C ASP A 71 -23.07 12.86 1.02
N LYS A 72 -23.80 11.87 0.47
CA LYS A 72 -25.28 11.85 0.43
C LYS A 72 -25.97 11.94 1.81
N ILE A 73 -25.26 11.60 2.88
CA ILE A 73 -25.81 11.60 4.25
C ILE A 73 -25.52 12.93 4.95
N ILE A 74 -24.37 13.54 4.65
CA ILE A 74 -23.81 14.65 5.44
C ILE A 74 -23.98 16.00 4.73
N ASN A 75 -24.07 16.00 3.39
CA ASN A 75 -24.19 17.19 2.55
C ASN A 75 -25.49 17.17 1.74
#